data_AF-S7VQN0-F1
#
_entry.id   AF-S7VQN0-F1
#
_cell.length_a   1.000
_cell.length_b   1.000
_cell.length_c   1.000
_cell.angle_alpha   90.00
_cell.angle_beta   90.00
_cell.angle_gamma   90.00
#
_symmetry.space_group_name_H-M   'P 1'
#
loop_
_entity.id
_entity.type
_entity.pdbx_description
1 polymer ?
#
loop_
_entity_poly.entity_id
_entity_poly.type
_entity_poly.pdbx_seq_one_letter_code
_entity_poly.pdbx_strand_id
1 'polypeptide(L)'
;MARNIWNWQQKNWPHFSYNEDALYTLELKFSQNTGTVLGAFKHVNEKEKEQLIIEILSNEALKTSEIEGEYLDRDSIQSSIKKTLA
;
A
#
# COMPACT_ATOMS: atom_id res chain seq x y z
N MET A 1 -29.77 -4.82 -18.24
CA MET A 1 -28.48 -4.17 -18.51
C MET A 1 -27.39 -5.04 -17.90
N ALA A 2 -26.36 -5.42 -18.66
CA ALA A 2 -25.27 -6.25 -18.14
C ALA A 2 -24.48 -5.44 -17.09
N ARG A 3 -24.36 -5.97 -15.88
CA ARG A 3 -23.53 -5.38 -14.83
C ARG A 3 -22.10 -5.86 -15.08
N ASN A 4 -21.27 -5.01 -15.67
CA ASN A 4 -19.83 -5.31 -15.79
C ASN A 4 -19.20 -5.13 -14.41
N ILE A 5 -19.01 -6.24 -13.72
CA ILE A 5 -18.45 -6.27 -12.35
C ILE A 5 -16.95 -5.99 -12.39
N TRP A 6 -16.30 -6.30 -13.50
CA TRP A 6 -14.85 -6.20 -13.62
C TRP A 6 -14.42 -5.18 -14.67
N ASN A 7 -13.33 -4.47 -14.38
CA ASN A 7 -12.78 -3.44 -15.27
C ASN A 7 -12.39 -4.00 -16.66
N TRP A 8 -11.87 -5.24 -16.73
CA TRP A 8 -11.50 -5.89 -18.00
C TRP A 8 -12.70 -6.20 -18.91
N GLN A 9 -13.92 -6.19 -18.38
CA GLN A 9 -15.15 -6.37 -19.17
C GLN A 9 -15.57 -5.08 -19.88
N GLN A 10 -14.97 -3.94 -19.56
CA GLN A 10 -15.28 -2.68 -20.22
C GLN A 10 -14.71 -2.69 -21.63
N LYS A 11 -15.52 -2.24 -22.60
CA LYS A 11 -15.14 -2.21 -24.03
C LYS A 11 -13.86 -1.42 -24.31
N ASN A 12 -13.62 -0.38 -23.51
CA ASN A 12 -12.47 0.49 -23.69
C ASN A 12 -11.23 0.03 -22.93
N TRP A 13 -11.28 -1.09 -22.19
CA TRP A 13 -10.08 -1.65 -21.56
C TRP A 13 -8.97 -1.89 -22.62
N PRO A 14 -7.70 -1.53 -22.35
CA PRO A 14 -7.14 -0.94 -21.12
C PRO A 14 -7.12 0.60 -21.10
N HIS A 15 -7.73 1.25 -22.08
CA HIS A 15 -7.80 2.71 -22.21
C HIS A 15 -8.88 3.31 -21.30
N PHE A 16 -8.54 3.48 -20.03
CA PHE A 16 -9.42 4.12 -19.06
C PHE A 16 -9.57 5.61 -19.31
N SER A 17 -10.77 6.12 -19.02
CA SER A 17 -11.01 7.53 -18.79
C SER A 17 -11.49 7.73 -17.36
N TYR A 18 -11.19 8.88 -16.78
CA TYR A 18 -11.61 9.27 -15.44
C TYR A 18 -12.00 10.75 -15.42
N ASN A 19 -12.73 11.17 -14.39
CA ASN A 19 -13.07 12.57 -14.17
C ASN A 19 -11.97 13.22 -13.32
N GLU A 20 -11.14 14.06 -13.94
CA GLU A 20 -10.05 14.78 -13.27
C GLU A 20 -10.58 15.66 -12.12
N ASP A 21 -11.68 16.39 -12.33
CA ASP A 21 -12.27 17.27 -11.31
C ASP A 21 -12.72 16.49 -10.06
N ALA A 22 -13.17 15.24 -10.25
CA ALA A 22 -13.55 14.37 -9.13
C ALA A 22 -12.34 13.89 -8.31
N LEU A 23 -11.16 13.80 -8.92
CA LEU A 23 -9.92 13.36 -8.26
C LEU A 23 -9.12 14.51 -7.67
N TYR A 24 -9.21 15.72 -8.23
CA TYR A 24 -8.36 16.85 -7.87
C TYR A 24 -8.22 17.08 -6.36
N THR A 25 -9.33 17.12 -5.63
CA THR A 25 -9.32 17.34 -4.19
C THR A 25 -8.70 16.17 -3.42
N LEU A 26 -8.92 14.93 -3.89
CA LEU A 26 -8.36 13.72 -3.29
C LEU A 26 -6.84 13.66 -3.52
N GLU A 27 -6.38 13.99 -4.73
CA GLU A 27 -4.96 14.04 -5.09
C GLU A 27 -4.22 15.11 -4.28
N LEU A 28 -4.81 16.30 -4.15
CA LEU A 28 -4.23 17.37 -3.33
C LEU A 28 -4.07 16.91 -1.88
N LYS A 29 -5.12 16.32 -1.30
CA LYS A 29 -5.09 15.79 0.07
C LYS A 29 -4.05 14.67 0.23
N PHE A 30 -3.97 13.77 -0.74
CA PHE A 30 -2.98 12.70 -0.75
C PHE A 30 -1.55 13.25 -0.78
N SER A 31 -1.29 14.24 -1.64
CA SER A 31 0.01 14.90 -1.75
C SER A 31 0.41 15.62 -0.46
N GLN A 32 -0.52 16.38 0.14
CA GLN A 32 -0.30 17.04 1.43
C GLN A 32 0.04 16.05 2.55
N ASN A 33 -0.76 14.99 2.68
CA ASN A 33 -0.54 13.96 3.70
C ASN A 33 0.82 13.27 3.50
N THR A 34 1.18 12.95 2.26
CA THR A 34 2.47 12.34 1.93
C THR A 34 3.62 13.26 2.30
N GLY A 35 3.51 14.56 2.01
CA GLY A 35 4.50 15.57 2.43
C GLY A 35 4.65 15.63 3.95
N THR A 36 3.54 15.61 4.70
CA THR A 36 3.55 15.57 6.17
C THR A 36 4.25 14.33 6.71
N VAL A 37 3.91 13.14 6.19
CA VAL A 37 4.53 11.87 6.61
C VAL A 37 6.03 11.87 6.31
N LEU A 38 6.44 12.29 5.11
CA LEU A 38 7.85 12.39 4.75
C LEU A 38 8.60 13.39 5.64
N GLY A 39 7.99 14.52 5.96
CA GLY A 39 8.54 15.51 6.88
C GLY A 39 8.76 14.94 8.28
N ALA A 40 7.76 14.26 8.83
CA ALA A 40 7.88 13.58 10.12
C ALA A 40 8.98 12.50 10.10
N PHE A 41 9.01 11.68 9.04
CA PHE A 41 9.96 10.57 8.89
C PHE A 41 11.43 11.03 8.82
N LYS A 42 11.70 12.25 8.35
CA LYS A 42 13.06 12.83 8.39
C LYS A 42 13.62 13.03 9.79
N HIS A 43 12.76 13.13 10.81
CA HIS A 43 13.16 13.38 12.19
C HIS A 43 13.15 12.11 13.07
N VAL A 44 12.68 10.98 12.53
CA VAL A 44 12.73 9.67 13.18
C VAL A 44 14.17 9.15 13.13
N ASN A 45 14.64 8.48 14.18
CA ASN A 45 16.00 7.93 14.17
C ASN A 45 16.08 6.66 13.30
N GLU A 46 17.28 6.29 12.87
CA GLU A 46 17.45 5.21 11.90
C GLU A 46 16.90 3.85 12.37
N LYS A 47 17.04 3.55 13.67
CA LYS A 47 16.54 2.31 14.27
C LYS A 47 15.01 2.27 14.29
N GLU A 48 14.36 3.40 14.57
CA GLU A 48 12.90 3.52 14.52
C GLU A 48 12.39 3.42 13.08
N LYS A 49 13.11 4.00 12.10
CA LYS A 49 12.78 3.85 10.67
C LYS A 49 12.83 2.39 10.23
N GLU A 50 13.90 1.69 10.60
CA GLU A 50 14.07 0.27 10.28
C GLU A 50 12.93 -0.57 10.87
N GLN A 51 12.59 -0.32 12.14
CA GLN A 51 11.47 -1.00 12.79
C GLN A 51 10.12 -0.70 12.11
N LEU A 52 9.90 0.54 11.66
CA LEU A 52 8.70 0.92 10.90
C LEU A 52 8.63 0.21 9.54
N ILE A 53 9.75 0.13 8.82
CA ILE A 53 9.83 -0.58 7.54
C ILE A 53 9.49 -2.06 7.72
N ILE A 54 10.07 -2.71 8.74
CA ILE A 54 9.78 -4.11 9.06
C ILE A 54 8.28 -4.30 9.33
N GLU A 55 7.66 -3.40 10.10
CA GLU A 55 6.25 -3.47 10.41
C GLU A 55 5.35 -3.30 9.17
N ILE A 56 5.66 -2.32 8.31
CA ILE A 56 4.93 -2.09 7.05
C ILE A 56 5.01 -3.33 6.16
N LEU A 57 6.22 -3.85 5.93
CA LEU A 57 6.42 -5.03 5.07
C LEU A 57 5.75 -6.28 5.63
N SER A 58 5.77 -6.45 6.96
CA SER A 58 5.12 -7.59 7.61
C SER A 58 3.61 -7.53 7.46
N ASN A 59 3.03 -6.33 7.63
CA ASN A 59 1.60 -6.13 7.46
C ASN A 59 1.17 -6.33 6.00
N GLU A 60 1.97 -5.86 5.03
CA GLU A 60 1.69 -6.12 3.61
C GLU A 60 1.73 -7.61 3.26
N ALA A 61 2.76 -8.33 3.72
CA ALA A 61 2.85 -9.77 3.51
C ALA A 61 1.66 -10.52 4.11
N LEU A 62 1.24 -10.17 5.34
CA LEU A 62 0.04 -10.76 5.96
C LEU A 62 -1.22 -10.47 5.14
N LYS A 63 -1.43 -9.21 4.75
CA LYS A 63 -2.66 -8.80 4.06
C LYS A 63 -2.76 -9.39 2.66
N THR A 64 -1.64 -9.45 1.94
CA THR A 64 -1.57 -10.06 0.61
C THR A 64 -1.80 -11.57 0.69
N SER A 65 -1.18 -12.26 1.65
CA SER A 65 -1.43 -13.69 1.87
C SER A 65 -2.88 -13.99 2.25
N GLU A 66 -3.50 -13.15 3.11
CA GLU A 66 -4.92 -13.30 3.46
C GLU A 66 -5.85 -13.21 2.23
N ILE A 67 -5.52 -12.38 1.24
CA ILE A 67 -6.27 -12.27 -0.03
C ILE A 67 -6.18 -13.58 -0.82
N GLU A 68 -5.03 -14.24 -0.80
CA GLU A 68 -4.79 -15.53 -1.45
C GLU A 68 -5.28 -16.73 -0.61
N GLY A 69 -5.83 -16.49 0.59
CA GLY A 69 -6.32 -17.53 1.52
C GLY A 69 -5.22 -18.17 2.37
N GLU A 70 -4.01 -17.60 2.36
CA GLU A 70 -2.89 -18.03 3.18
C GLU A 70 -2.86 -17.26 4.50
N TYR A 71 -2.82 -17.99 5.62
CA TYR A 71 -2.68 -17.40 6.95
C TYR A 71 -1.26 -17.60 7.44
N LEU A 72 -0.48 -16.52 7.42
CA LEU A 72 0.90 -16.52 7.86
C LEU A 72 1.03 -16.04 9.31
N ASP A 73 2.01 -16.59 10.01
CA ASP A 73 2.38 -16.14 11.36
C ASP A 73 3.20 -14.84 11.28
N ARG A 74 2.74 -13.80 12.00
CA ARG A 74 3.34 -12.47 11.97
C ARG A 74 4.78 -12.47 12.47
N ASP A 75 5.06 -13.23 13.53
CA ASP A 75 6.38 -13.25 14.15
C ASP A 75 7.40 -13.96 13.25
N SER A 76 6.98 -15.02 12.55
CA SER A 76 7.74 -15.70 11.52
C SER A 76 8.08 -14.78 10.33
N ILE A 77 7.10 -14.01 9.85
CA ILE A 77 7.32 -13.02 8.78
C ILE A 77 8.31 -11.94 9.23
N GLN A 78 8.10 -11.35 10.42
CA GLN A 78 9.00 -10.32 10.95
C GLN A 78 10.44 -10.84 11.10
N SER A 79 10.60 -12.06 11.59
CA SER A 79 11.93 -12.69 11.74
C SER A 79 12.61 -12.91 10.39
N SER A 80 11.85 -13.32 9.38
CA SER A 80 12.34 -13.50 8.02
C SER A 80 12.76 -12.17 7.38
N ILE A 81 11.93 -11.13 7.49
CA ILE A 81 12.20 -9.79 6.96
C ILE A 81 13.43 -9.18 7.64
N LYS A 82 13.52 -9.26 8.97
CA LYS A 82 14.70 -8.80 9.73
C LYS A 82 15.97 -9.48 9.26
N LYS A 83 15.94 -10.78 9.00
CA LYS A 83 17.10 -11.53 8.50
C LYS A 83 17.52 -11.11 7.09
N THR A 84 16.59 -10.63 6.26
CA THR A 84 16.89 -10.18 4.89
C THR A 84 17.34 -8.73 4.83
N LEU A 85 16.88 -7.88 5.76
CA LEU A 85 17.26 -6.46 5.83
C LEU A 85 18.54 -6.19 6.65
N ALA A 86 18.92 -7.12 7.54
CA ALA A 86 20.17 -7.09 8.30
C ALA A 86 21.36 -7.61 7.48
#